data_AF-A0A367AR46-F1
#
_entry.id   AF-A0A367AR46-F1
#
_cell.length_a   1.000
_cell.length_b   1.000
_cell.length_c   1.000
_cell.angle_alpha   90.00
_cell.angle_beta   90.00
_cell.angle_gamma   90.00
#
_symmetry.space_group_name_H-M   'P 1'
#
loop_
_entity.id
_entity.type
_entity.pdbx_description
1 polymer ?
#
loop_
_entity_poly.entity_id
_entity_poly.type
_entity_poly.pdbx_seq_one_letter_code
_entity_poly.pdbx_strand_id
1 'polypeptide(L)'
;MKLRTTLAAVLLTAVVPIAAACGTTAEAASTTTSTSSGTTDTGTATVEDTAPQGGPAGGMGGGPGAVDVSSVTTEEQLVELIQEAYGDAGLDLHRGHQPVQDVLDEVLTISHDELHVRMDAGQNLAAVAEDLGVDPQTLVDALVESWSPAIDTLLAAGTITEDEAEQYRAALEEAFTFRVTWDGEEATPTFAGLDA
;
A
#
# COMPACT_ATOMS: atom_id res chain seq x y z
N MET A 1 -23.21 -7.69 37.28
CA MET A 1 -23.20 -6.36 37.92
C MET A 1 -23.00 -5.32 36.84
N LYS A 2 -23.88 -4.31 36.79
CA LYS A 2 -23.85 -3.20 35.82
C LYS A 2 -22.88 -2.14 36.31
N LEU A 3 -21.94 -1.71 35.47
CA LEU A 3 -21.26 -0.42 35.61
C LEU A 3 -21.25 0.27 34.24
N ARG A 4 -22.11 1.28 34.15
CA ARG A 4 -22.17 2.32 33.11
C ARG A 4 -21.11 3.40 33.47
N THR A 5 -21.09 4.52 32.72
CA THR A 5 -20.46 5.85 33.03
C THR A 5 -19.13 6.02 32.25
N THR A 6 -18.87 7.01 31.37
CA THR A 6 -19.50 8.30 31.03
C THR A 6 -18.89 8.87 29.74
N LEU A 7 -19.75 9.42 28.87
CA LEU A 7 -19.42 10.42 27.85
C LEU A 7 -18.96 11.73 28.51
N ALA A 8 -17.96 12.41 27.93
CA ALA A 8 -17.73 13.84 28.15
C ALA A 8 -17.28 14.51 26.85
N ALA A 9 -18.22 15.21 26.21
CA ALA A 9 -17.99 16.11 25.10
C ALA A 9 -17.42 17.44 25.61
N VAL A 10 -16.37 17.95 24.97
CA VAL A 10 -15.91 19.34 25.13
C VAL A 10 -15.77 19.97 23.75
N LEU A 11 -16.74 20.84 23.43
CA LEU A 11 -16.69 21.83 22.38
C LEU A 11 -15.78 22.99 22.81
N LEU A 12 -14.81 23.38 22.00
CA LEU A 12 -14.25 24.74 22.06
C LEU A 12 -13.98 25.29 20.66
N THR A 13 -14.85 26.21 20.27
CA THR A 13 -14.75 27.09 19.11
C THR A 13 -13.57 28.06 19.23
N ALA A 14 -12.77 28.20 18.17
CA ALA A 14 -11.86 29.34 18.00
C ALA A 14 -11.98 29.93 16.59
N VAL A 15 -12.03 31.26 16.56
CA VAL A 15 -12.33 32.13 15.42
C VAL A 15 -11.05 32.60 14.70
N VAL A 16 -11.14 32.59 13.36
CA VAL A 16 -10.43 33.26 12.24
C VAL A 16 -9.56 34.51 12.58
N PRO A 17 -8.48 34.80 11.79
CA PRO A 17 -8.61 35.80 10.72
C PRO A 17 -7.95 35.43 9.37
N ILE A 18 -8.65 35.82 8.31
CA ILE A 18 -8.24 35.87 6.91
C ILE A 18 -7.20 36.97 6.72
N ALA A 19 -6.08 36.66 6.06
CA ALA A 19 -5.14 37.67 5.56
C ALA A 19 -4.99 37.53 4.04
N ALA A 20 -5.75 38.36 3.32
CA ALA A 20 -5.51 38.70 1.93
C ALA A 20 -4.50 39.86 1.89
N ALA A 21 -3.39 39.69 1.17
CA ALA A 21 -2.51 40.79 0.79
C ALA A 21 -2.25 40.72 -0.72
N CYS A 22 -3.07 41.47 -1.46
CA CYS A 22 -2.74 41.95 -2.80
C CYS A 22 -1.85 43.19 -2.69
N GLY A 23 -0.93 43.32 -3.65
CA GLY A 23 -0.11 44.51 -3.93
C GLY A 23 1.13 44.05 -4.67
N THR A 24 1.19 43.93 -6.00
CA THR A 24 1.02 44.92 -7.08
C THR A 24 1.91 46.16 -6.90
N THR A 25 3.06 46.19 -7.57
CA THR A 25 3.48 47.17 -8.60
C THR A 25 4.98 46.95 -8.85
N ALA A 26 5.37 46.46 -10.03
CA ALA A 26 5.95 47.23 -11.15
C ALA A 26 7.45 47.49 -10.93
N GLU A 27 8.37 47.45 -11.90
CA GLU A 27 8.31 47.74 -13.33
C GLU A 27 9.70 47.43 -13.89
N ALA A 28 9.79 46.81 -15.06
CA ALA A 28 10.81 47.15 -16.04
C ALA A 28 10.43 46.52 -17.39
N ALA A 29 9.97 47.40 -18.27
CA ALA A 29 9.63 47.15 -19.65
C ALA A 29 10.82 46.63 -20.47
N SER A 30 10.56 45.86 -21.52
CA SER A 30 10.61 46.39 -22.90
C SER A 30 10.32 45.29 -23.93
N THR A 31 9.21 45.48 -24.63
CA THR A 31 9.06 45.37 -26.09
C THR A 31 9.96 44.39 -26.84
N THR A 32 9.38 43.38 -27.47
CA THR A 32 9.44 43.28 -28.95
C THR A 32 8.39 42.33 -29.49
N THR A 33 7.58 42.88 -30.39
CA THR A 33 6.69 42.20 -31.31
C THR A 33 7.47 41.24 -32.21
N SER A 34 6.94 40.03 -32.45
CA SER A 34 6.89 39.42 -33.79
C SER A 34 6.03 38.17 -33.80
N THR A 35 5.01 38.23 -34.64
CA THR A 35 4.15 37.17 -35.16
C THR A 35 4.98 36.07 -35.83
N SER A 36 4.58 34.80 -35.71
CA SER A 36 4.47 33.85 -36.83
C SER A 36 3.83 32.54 -36.41
N SER A 37 2.90 32.09 -37.25
CA SER A 37 2.09 30.88 -37.17
C SER A 37 2.90 29.59 -37.35
N GLY A 38 2.35 28.45 -36.88
CA GLY A 38 2.67 27.13 -37.44
C GLY A 38 2.65 25.94 -36.47
N THR A 39 1.47 25.32 -36.31
CA THR A 39 1.18 23.89 -36.55
C THR A 39 2.08 22.75 -35.99
N THR A 40 1.36 21.82 -35.30
CA THR A 40 1.50 20.35 -35.15
C THR A 40 2.66 19.69 -34.38
N ASP A 41 2.24 18.94 -33.35
CA ASP A 41 2.25 17.47 -33.24
C ASP A 41 3.57 16.69 -33.00
N THR A 42 3.44 15.78 -32.02
CA THR A 42 4.08 14.45 -31.89
C THR A 42 5.59 14.31 -31.69
N GLY A 43 5.91 13.64 -30.58
CA GLY A 43 6.74 12.44 -30.59
C GLY A 43 8.21 12.65 -30.24
N THR A 44 8.57 12.32 -28.99
CA THR A 44 9.96 12.05 -28.63
C THR A 44 10.15 10.54 -28.49
N ALA A 45 10.63 9.94 -29.58
CA ALA A 45 11.55 8.80 -29.56
C ALA A 45 12.98 9.40 -29.49
N THR A 46 14.07 8.78 -29.05
CA THR A 46 14.57 7.40 -28.99
C THR A 46 15.84 7.44 -28.10
N VAL A 47 16.30 6.31 -27.57
CA VAL A 47 17.51 5.60 -28.09
C VAL A 47 17.69 4.24 -27.39
N GLU A 48 17.57 3.18 -28.19
CA GLU A 48 18.11 1.85 -27.92
C GLU A 48 19.55 1.78 -28.46
N ASP A 49 20.46 1.23 -27.68
CA ASP A 49 21.71 0.60 -28.15
C ASP A 49 22.10 -0.48 -27.14
N THR A 50 21.76 -1.74 -27.39
CA THR A 50 22.72 -2.87 -27.28
C THR A 50 22.11 -4.13 -27.90
N ALA A 51 22.87 -4.80 -28.77
CA ALA A 51 22.51 -6.05 -29.46
C ALA A 51 22.34 -7.26 -28.51
N PRO A 52 21.71 -8.36 -28.97
CA PRO A 52 22.08 -9.68 -28.46
C PRO A 52 22.42 -10.71 -29.55
N GLN A 53 23.54 -11.41 -29.32
CA GLN A 53 23.84 -12.74 -29.83
C GLN A 53 23.06 -13.80 -29.03
N GLY A 54 22.69 -14.89 -29.69
CA GLY A 54 21.76 -15.90 -29.18
C GLY A 54 22.25 -16.76 -28.01
N GLY A 55 21.27 -17.24 -27.24
CA GLY A 55 21.33 -18.25 -26.16
C GLY A 55 19.90 -18.52 -25.66
N PRO A 56 19.56 -19.73 -25.19
CA PRO A 56 18.22 -20.30 -25.37
C PRO A 56 17.18 -19.81 -24.36
N ALA A 57 15.93 -19.87 -24.80
CA ALA A 57 14.71 -19.66 -24.05
C ALA A 57 14.70 -20.42 -22.71
N GLY A 58 14.55 -19.67 -21.62
CA GLY A 58 14.07 -20.12 -20.32
C GLY A 58 13.11 -19.05 -19.80
N GLY A 59 11.90 -19.46 -19.39
CA GLY A 59 10.88 -18.57 -18.81
C GLY A 59 11.39 -17.90 -17.53
N MET A 60 10.72 -16.89 -16.97
CA MET A 60 9.28 -16.67 -16.90
C MET A 60 8.96 -15.20 -17.16
N GLY A 61 8.00 -14.96 -18.05
CA GLY A 61 7.25 -13.72 -18.03
C GLY A 61 6.23 -13.77 -16.89
N GLY A 62 6.34 -12.85 -15.95
CA GLY A 62 5.29 -12.47 -15.01
C GLY A 62 5.41 -10.96 -14.82
N GLY A 63 4.58 -10.18 -15.51
CA GLY A 63 4.38 -8.78 -15.11
C GLY A 63 3.79 -8.76 -13.69
N PRO A 64 3.90 -7.66 -12.94
CA PRO A 64 3.43 -7.57 -11.55
C PRO A 64 1.90 -7.69 -11.53
N GLY A 65 1.42 -8.93 -11.50
CA GLY A 65 0.03 -9.31 -11.54
C GLY A 65 -0.34 -9.81 -10.16
N ALA A 66 -1.48 -9.33 -9.65
CA ALA A 66 -2.05 -9.68 -8.36
C ALA A 66 -1.76 -11.14 -7.98
N VAL A 67 -1.16 -11.34 -6.80
CA VAL A 67 -1.07 -12.64 -6.16
C VAL A 67 -2.48 -13.13 -5.89
N ASP A 68 -2.89 -14.18 -6.60
CA ASP A 68 -4.15 -14.84 -6.37
C ASP A 68 -3.97 -15.78 -5.17
N VAL A 69 -4.49 -15.39 -4.00
CA VAL A 69 -4.41 -16.15 -2.74
C VAL A 69 -4.88 -17.60 -2.93
N SER A 70 -5.90 -17.79 -3.78
CA SER A 70 -6.46 -19.09 -4.13
C SER A 70 -5.59 -19.96 -5.05
N SER A 71 -4.54 -19.41 -5.66
CA SER A 71 -3.59 -20.16 -6.49
C SER A 71 -2.42 -20.76 -5.72
N VAL A 72 -2.26 -20.40 -4.44
CA VAL A 72 -1.20 -20.88 -3.56
C VAL A 72 -1.49 -22.33 -3.18
N THR A 73 -0.62 -23.25 -3.62
CA THR A 73 -0.77 -24.70 -3.43
C THR A 73 0.47 -25.37 -2.86
N THR A 74 1.61 -24.69 -2.89
CA THR A 74 2.88 -25.17 -2.31
C THR A 74 3.33 -24.29 -1.15
N GLU A 75 4.12 -24.85 -0.25
CA GLU A 75 4.70 -24.11 0.87
C GLU A 75 5.61 -22.97 0.38
N GLU A 76 6.41 -23.20 -0.66
CA GLU A 76 7.24 -22.16 -1.29
C GLU A 76 6.40 -20.96 -1.75
N GLN A 77 5.25 -21.20 -2.37
CA GLN A 77 4.31 -20.14 -2.76
C GLN A 77 3.70 -19.44 -1.54
N LEU A 78 3.48 -20.15 -0.44
CA LEU A 78 2.99 -19.55 0.81
C LEU A 78 4.06 -18.64 1.44
N VAL A 79 5.34 -19.02 1.39
CA VAL A 79 6.45 -18.16 1.84
C VAL A 79 6.53 -16.90 0.98
N GLU A 80 6.43 -17.03 -0.34
CA GLU A 80 6.38 -15.87 -1.26
C GLU A 80 5.16 -14.98 -0.98
N LEU A 81 4.00 -15.59 -0.70
CA LEU A 81 2.81 -14.86 -0.29
C LEU A 81 3.08 -14.07 0.99
N ILE A 82 3.61 -14.68 2.05
CA ILE A 82 3.89 -13.95 3.31
C ILE A 82 4.91 -12.82 3.08
N GLN A 83 5.91 -13.03 2.22
CA GLN A 83 6.82 -11.94 1.85
C GLN A 83 6.10 -10.78 1.16
N GLU A 84 5.13 -11.07 0.29
CA GLU A 84 4.29 -10.05 -0.36
C GLU A 84 3.36 -9.33 0.64
N ALA A 85 2.96 -9.99 1.74
CA ALA A 85 2.18 -9.34 2.80
C ALA A 85 2.96 -8.17 3.44
N TYR A 86 4.29 -8.29 3.60
CA TYR A 86 5.16 -7.18 4.01
C TYR A 86 5.14 -6.02 2.99
N GLY A 87 4.89 -6.32 1.71
CA GLY A 87 4.94 -5.39 0.59
C GLY A 87 6.37 -4.97 0.20
N ASP A 88 6.46 -4.04 -0.74
CA ASP A 88 7.74 -3.43 -1.17
C ASP A 88 7.81 -1.96 -0.70
N ALA A 89 8.72 -1.68 0.25
CA ALA A 89 8.92 -0.32 0.78
C ALA A 89 9.35 0.70 -0.28
N GLY A 90 10.01 0.25 -1.36
CA GLY A 90 10.42 1.11 -2.47
C GLY A 90 9.27 1.48 -3.42
N LEU A 91 8.15 0.78 -3.37
CA LEU A 91 6.94 1.05 -4.17
C LEU A 91 5.89 1.90 -3.45
N ASP A 92 6.20 2.33 -2.22
CA ASP A 92 5.27 2.87 -1.22
C ASP A 92 4.24 1.79 -0.81
N LEU A 93 4.38 1.24 0.41
CA LEU A 93 3.60 0.09 0.91
C LEU A 93 2.06 0.27 0.86
N HIS A 94 1.65 1.53 0.74
CA HIS A 94 0.28 2.02 0.63
C HIS A 94 -0.29 1.95 -0.78
N ARG A 95 0.56 1.83 -1.81
CA ARG A 95 0.15 1.79 -3.21
C ARG A 95 -0.41 0.41 -3.52
N GLY A 96 -1.73 0.39 -3.68
CA GLY A 96 -2.50 -0.82 -3.58
C GLY A 96 -2.24 -1.84 -4.68
N HIS A 97 -1.78 -3.01 -4.28
CA HIS A 97 -2.01 -4.24 -5.02
C HIS A 97 -3.24 -4.94 -4.43
N GLN A 98 -4.13 -5.41 -5.30
CA GLN A 98 -5.16 -6.36 -4.88
C GLN A 98 -4.48 -7.65 -4.40
N PRO A 99 -4.93 -8.28 -3.30
CA PRO A 99 -6.21 -8.10 -2.58
C PRO A 99 -6.24 -7.06 -1.42
N VAL A 100 -5.13 -6.40 -1.10
CA VAL A 100 -5.05 -5.51 0.08
C VAL A 100 -5.98 -4.30 -0.05
N GLN A 101 -6.15 -3.77 -1.26
CA GLN A 101 -7.05 -2.63 -1.51
C GLN A 101 -8.51 -2.90 -1.12
N ASP A 102 -9.04 -4.09 -1.44
CA ASP A 102 -10.44 -4.41 -1.14
C ASP A 102 -10.71 -4.38 0.38
N VAL A 103 -9.77 -4.86 1.18
CA VAL A 103 -9.86 -4.82 2.64
C VAL A 103 -9.78 -3.37 3.16
N LEU A 104 -8.90 -2.55 2.58
CA LEU A 104 -8.78 -1.14 2.96
C LEU A 104 -10.08 -0.37 2.69
N ASP A 105 -10.70 -0.58 1.52
CA ASP A 105 -11.96 0.05 1.15
C ASP A 105 -13.10 -0.38 2.10
N GLU A 106 -13.15 -1.65 2.48
CA GLU A 106 -14.18 -2.19 3.39
C GLU A 106 -13.99 -1.69 4.84
N VAL A 107 -12.76 -1.69 5.35
CA VAL A 107 -12.46 -1.40 6.76
C VAL A 107 -12.36 0.10 7.03
N LEU A 108 -11.66 0.85 6.18
CA LEU A 108 -11.43 2.28 6.39
C LEU A 108 -12.61 3.12 5.89
N THR A 109 -13.42 2.62 4.97
CA THR A 109 -14.62 3.30 4.44
C THR A 109 -14.33 4.67 3.80
N ILE A 110 -13.09 4.90 3.38
CA ILE A 110 -12.65 6.06 2.59
C ILE A 110 -12.24 5.60 1.19
N SER A 111 -12.15 6.52 0.23
CA SER A 111 -11.66 6.15 -1.10
C SER A 111 -10.14 5.98 -1.13
N HIS A 112 -9.65 5.21 -2.09
CA HIS A 112 -8.23 5.10 -2.40
C HIS A 112 -7.54 6.45 -2.62
N ASP A 113 -8.19 7.39 -3.30
CA ASP A 113 -7.67 8.75 -3.51
C ASP A 113 -7.54 9.51 -2.18
N GLU A 114 -8.50 9.36 -1.26
CA GLU A 114 -8.47 10.01 0.04
C GLU A 114 -7.41 9.40 0.96
N LEU A 115 -7.20 8.08 0.85
CA LEU A 115 -6.10 7.37 1.50
C LEU A 115 -4.76 7.92 1.01
N HIS A 116 -4.58 8.04 -0.31
CA HIS A 116 -3.37 8.62 -0.91
C HIS A 116 -3.05 10.02 -0.40
N VAL A 117 -4.04 10.90 -0.33
CA VAL A 117 -3.83 12.27 0.18
C VAL A 117 -3.35 12.26 1.63
N ARG A 118 -3.82 11.34 2.46
CA ARG A 118 -3.36 11.19 3.85
C ARG A 118 -1.94 10.63 3.94
N MET A 119 -1.59 9.67 3.09
CA MET A 119 -0.23 9.12 3.03
C MET A 119 0.77 10.14 2.50
N ASP A 120 0.40 10.95 1.51
CA ASP A 120 1.21 12.09 1.03
C ASP A 120 1.46 13.14 2.14
N ALA A 121 0.55 13.20 3.12
CA ALA A 121 0.71 14.04 4.31
C ALA A 121 1.56 13.39 5.42
N GLY A 122 2.09 12.18 5.20
CA GLY A 122 2.98 11.45 6.10
C GLY A 122 2.27 10.58 7.15
N GLN A 123 0.97 10.30 6.97
CA GLN A 123 0.29 9.30 7.80
C GLN A 123 0.65 7.89 7.33
N ASN A 124 0.52 6.90 8.21
CA ASN A 124 0.52 5.48 7.86
C ASN A 124 -0.89 4.90 8.02
N LEU A 125 -1.09 3.63 7.63
CA LEU A 125 -2.42 2.98 7.71
C LEU A 125 -2.98 2.97 9.14
N ALA A 126 -2.14 2.73 10.14
CA ALA A 126 -2.56 2.77 11.55
C ALA A 126 -3.12 4.15 11.92
N ALA A 127 -2.40 5.23 11.60
CA ALA A 127 -2.81 6.60 11.89
C ALA A 127 -4.10 6.97 11.14
N VAL A 128 -4.25 6.53 9.90
CA VAL A 128 -5.49 6.73 9.14
C VAL A 128 -6.65 5.97 9.76
N ALA A 129 -6.45 4.72 10.17
CA ALA A 129 -7.47 3.93 10.86
C ALA A 129 -7.93 4.63 12.16
N GLU A 130 -6.98 5.06 12.99
CA GLU A 130 -7.26 5.76 14.25
C GLU A 130 -8.05 7.06 14.03
N ASP A 131 -7.68 7.86 13.03
CA ASP A 131 -8.38 9.11 12.67
C ASP A 131 -9.83 8.86 12.24
N LEU A 132 -10.11 7.69 11.65
CA LEU A 132 -11.43 7.25 11.24
C LEU A 132 -12.20 6.55 12.38
N GLY A 133 -11.57 6.37 13.54
CA GLY A 133 -12.15 5.68 14.70
C GLY A 133 -12.16 4.16 14.56
N VAL A 134 -11.32 3.62 13.69
CA VAL A 134 -11.08 2.18 13.51
C VAL A 134 -9.83 1.81 14.30
N ASP A 135 -9.89 0.69 15.04
CA ASP A 135 -8.71 0.18 15.73
C ASP A 135 -7.73 -0.41 14.70
N PRO A 136 -6.43 -0.05 14.72
CA PRO A 136 -5.45 -0.59 13.77
C PRO A 136 -5.38 -2.12 13.73
N GLN A 137 -5.64 -2.79 14.85
CA GLN A 137 -5.70 -4.25 14.88
C GLN A 137 -6.90 -4.80 14.11
N THR A 138 -8.02 -4.08 14.05
CA THR A 138 -9.15 -4.49 13.20
C THR A 138 -8.75 -4.53 11.73
N LEU A 139 -7.88 -3.61 11.29
CA LEU A 139 -7.36 -3.63 9.93
C LEU A 139 -6.38 -4.80 9.72
N VAL A 140 -5.47 -5.05 10.67
CA VAL A 140 -4.55 -6.20 10.61
C VAL A 140 -5.33 -7.51 10.55
N ASP A 141 -6.31 -7.70 11.43
CA ASP A 141 -7.15 -8.91 11.49
C ASP A 141 -7.87 -9.16 10.16
N ALA A 142 -8.44 -8.11 9.56
CA ALA A 142 -9.14 -8.23 8.28
C ALA A 142 -8.17 -8.61 7.14
N LEU A 143 -6.95 -8.08 7.15
CA LEU A 143 -5.91 -8.45 6.18
C LEU A 143 -5.48 -9.91 6.36
N VAL A 144 -5.23 -10.35 7.60
CA VAL A 144 -4.91 -11.75 7.92
C VAL A 144 -6.04 -12.69 7.50
N GLU A 145 -7.29 -12.33 7.77
CA GLU A 145 -8.47 -13.11 7.37
C GLU A 145 -8.56 -13.25 5.85
N SER A 146 -8.27 -12.19 5.10
CA SER A 146 -8.32 -12.23 3.63
C SER A 146 -7.26 -13.16 2.99
N TRP A 147 -6.14 -13.44 3.68
CA TRP A 147 -5.03 -14.27 3.16
C TRP A 147 -4.98 -15.67 3.78
N SER A 148 -5.66 -15.85 4.91
CA SER A 148 -5.85 -17.14 5.59
C SER A 148 -6.32 -18.31 4.71
N PRO A 149 -7.14 -18.12 3.64
CA PRO A 149 -7.53 -19.21 2.75
C PRO A 149 -6.38 -19.95 2.07
N ALA A 150 -5.23 -19.30 1.85
CA ALA A 150 -4.03 -19.97 1.33
C ALA A 150 -3.51 -21.01 2.33
N ILE A 151 -3.42 -20.64 3.61
CA ILE A 151 -2.99 -21.52 4.70
C ILE A 151 -3.98 -22.69 4.86
N ASP A 152 -5.28 -22.38 4.86
CA ASP A 152 -6.34 -23.41 4.97
C ASP A 152 -6.27 -24.42 3.81
N THR A 153 -5.93 -23.96 2.60
CA THR A 153 -5.77 -24.82 1.42
C THR A 153 -4.61 -25.80 1.60
N LEU A 154 -3.45 -25.34 2.07
CA LEU A 154 -2.29 -26.20 2.29
C LEU A 154 -2.51 -27.17 3.46
N LEU A 155 -3.20 -26.73 4.51
CA LEU A 155 -3.57 -27.57 5.65
C LEU A 155 -4.52 -28.69 5.21
N ALA A 156 -5.55 -28.35 4.42
CA ALA A 156 -6.50 -29.33 3.88
C ALA A 156 -5.84 -30.30 2.90
N ALA A 157 -4.83 -29.86 2.16
CA ALA A 157 -4.02 -30.72 1.29
C ALA A 157 -3.04 -31.62 2.07
N GLY A 158 -2.78 -31.32 3.34
CA GLY A 158 -1.77 -32.00 4.17
C GLY A 158 -0.33 -31.65 3.78
N THR A 159 -0.13 -30.52 3.08
CA THR A 159 1.19 -29.98 2.76
C THR A 159 1.87 -29.45 4.02
N ILE A 160 1.07 -28.85 4.91
CA ILE A 160 1.51 -28.33 6.22
C ILE A 160 0.69 -28.98 7.34
N THR A 161 1.23 -28.96 8.55
CA THR A 161 0.60 -29.40 9.79
C THR A 161 -0.22 -28.29 10.45
N GLU A 162 -1.04 -28.63 11.46
CA GLU A 162 -1.79 -27.64 12.24
C GLU A 162 -0.87 -26.63 12.95
N ASP A 163 0.25 -27.12 13.51
CA ASP A 163 1.25 -26.29 14.19
C ASP A 163 1.95 -25.32 13.21
N GLU A 164 2.24 -25.77 11.99
CA GLU A 164 2.80 -24.90 10.93
C GLU A 164 1.76 -23.88 10.46
N ALA A 165 0.49 -24.28 10.31
CA ALA A 165 -0.58 -23.37 9.93
C ALA A 165 -0.75 -22.22 10.93
N GLU A 166 -0.65 -22.48 12.23
CA GLU A 166 -0.67 -21.43 13.27
C GLU A 166 0.54 -20.49 13.15
N GLN A 167 1.73 -21.04 12.93
CA GLN A 167 2.95 -20.25 12.74
C GLN A 167 2.90 -19.37 11.47
N TYR A 168 2.36 -19.87 10.36
CA TYR A 168 2.17 -19.07 9.16
C TYR A 168 1.14 -17.95 9.35
N ARG A 169 0.08 -18.17 10.15
CA ARG A 169 -0.87 -17.11 10.49
C ARG A 169 -0.21 -16.02 11.34
N ALA A 170 0.61 -16.41 12.32
CA ALA A 170 1.38 -15.46 13.11
C ALA A 170 2.37 -14.66 12.23
N ALA A 171 3.01 -15.32 11.25
CA ALA A 171 3.89 -14.64 10.29
C ALA A 171 3.12 -13.65 9.39
N LEU A 172 1.89 -13.98 8.97
CA LEU A 172 1.01 -13.04 8.25
C LEU A 172 0.62 -11.85 9.14
N GLU A 173 0.28 -12.09 10.40
CA GLU A 173 -0.07 -11.05 11.36
C GLU A 173 1.11 -10.09 11.58
N GLU A 174 2.33 -10.61 11.72
CA GLU A 174 3.55 -9.81 11.81
C GLU A 174 3.77 -8.98 10.54
N ALA A 175 3.63 -9.59 9.35
CA ALA A 175 3.80 -8.92 8.08
C ALA A 175 2.80 -7.76 7.88
N PHE A 176 1.52 -8.00 8.17
CA PHE A 176 0.50 -6.96 8.06
C PHE A 176 0.60 -5.92 9.17
N THR A 177 1.03 -6.29 10.37
CA THR A 177 1.33 -5.33 11.44
C THR A 177 2.42 -4.38 10.97
N PHE A 178 3.55 -4.92 10.50
CA PHE A 178 4.64 -4.11 9.93
C PHE A 178 4.10 -3.16 8.88
N ARG A 179 3.38 -3.67 7.88
CA ARG A 179 2.81 -2.86 6.80
C ARG A 179 1.87 -1.76 7.29
N VAL A 180 1.02 -2.06 8.28
CA VAL A 180 0.03 -1.12 8.82
C VAL A 180 0.69 -0.02 9.64
N THR A 181 1.76 -0.34 10.37
CA THR A 181 2.48 0.60 11.22
C THR A 181 3.68 1.28 10.56
N TRP A 182 4.07 0.85 9.36
CA TRP A 182 5.26 1.32 8.66
C TRP A 182 5.27 2.84 8.49
N ASP A 183 6.39 3.49 8.79
CA ASP A 183 6.52 4.95 8.88
C ASP A 183 7.21 5.60 7.66
N GLY A 184 7.64 4.81 6.69
CA GLY A 184 8.39 5.30 5.53
C GLY A 184 9.89 5.05 5.59
N GLU A 185 10.43 4.62 6.73
CA GLU A 185 11.87 4.59 6.97
C GLU A 185 12.45 3.16 7.07
N GLU A 186 11.64 2.20 7.53
CA GLU A 186 12.11 0.83 7.77
C GLU A 186 12.22 0.02 6.48
N ALA A 187 13.26 -0.80 6.36
CA ALA A 187 13.35 -1.76 5.26
C ALA A 187 12.38 -2.92 5.52
N THR A 188 11.75 -3.45 4.46
CA THR A 188 10.88 -4.62 4.57
C THR A 188 11.69 -5.84 5.07
N PRO A 189 11.24 -6.50 6.14
CA PRO A 189 11.81 -7.77 6.58
C PRO A 189 11.76 -8.82 5.46
N THR A 190 12.75 -9.71 5.45
CA THR A 190 12.74 -10.88 4.57
C THR A 190 12.20 -12.08 5.32
N PHE A 191 11.11 -12.66 4.82
CA PHE A 191 10.56 -13.91 5.34
C PHE A 191 11.12 -15.10 4.53
N ALA A 192 11.83 -16.00 5.20
CA ALA A 192 12.51 -17.14 4.57
C ALA A 192 11.83 -18.50 4.85
N GLY A 193 10.64 -18.50 5.47
CA GLY A 193 9.92 -19.70 5.91
C GLY A 193 10.10 -19.99 7.41
N LEU A 194 9.42 -21.02 7.90
CA LEU A 194 9.41 -21.38 9.33
C LEU A 194 10.71 -22.04 9.80
N ASP A 195 11.43 -22.69 8.88
CA ASP A 195 12.67 -23.44 9.16
C ASP A 195 13.96 -22.63 8.94
N ALA A 196 13.84 -21.33 8.69
CA ALA A 196 14.96 -20.45 8.27
C ALA A 196 16.01 -20.18 9.36
#